data_AF-A0A4Y2LC34-F1
#
_entry.id   AF-A0A4Y2LC34-F1
#
_cell.length_a   1.000
_cell.length_b   1.000
_cell.length_c   1.000
_cell.angle_alpha   90.00
_cell.angle_beta   90.00
_cell.angle_gamma   90.00
#
_symmetry.space_group_name_H-M   'P 1'
#
loop_
_entity.id
_entity.type
_entity.pdbx_description
1 polymer ?
#
loop_
_entity_poly.entity_id
_entity_poly.type
_entity_poly.pdbx_seq_one_letter_code
_entity_poly.pdbx_strand_id
1 'polypeptide(L)'
;MVRGRSVHLRKYVAPDLFLKFTANPKWPAITENLRTSEQTTGRPDFLARVFNLKLKSFMDDPTVHGALGKSIAQVYTIEFEKRRLPQAHILIVLQADNKFSTSEHIDEFVRAEIPSSIENPRLHEIVTKCLMHMAL
;
A
#
# COMPACT_ATOMS: atom_id res chain seq x y z
N MET A 1 -20.06 -8.49 -7.54
CA MET A 1 -19.11 -9.61 -7.41
C MET A 1 -17.94 -9.34 -8.33
N VAL A 2 -16.92 -8.61 -7.87
CA VAL A 2 -15.71 -8.36 -8.67
C VAL A 2 -14.85 -9.61 -8.52
N ARG A 3 -14.77 -10.42 -9.57
CA ARG A 3 -13.87 -11.58 -9.61
C ARG A 3 -12.43 -11.06 -9.52
N GLY A 4 -11.80 -11.28 -8.37
CA GLY A 4 -10.34 -11.14 -8.26
C GLY A 4 -9.70 -12.07 -9.28
N ARG A 5 -8.85 -11.51 -10.16
CA ARG A 5 -7.91 -12.34 -10.92
C ARG A 5 -6.82 -12.74 -9.94
N SER A 6 -6.99 -13.88 -9.28
CA SER A 6 -5.87 -14.57 -8.64
C SER A 6 -4.99 -15.13 -9.75
N VAL A 7 -3.89 -14.45 -10.05
CA VAL A 7 -2.82 -15.05 -10.85
C VAL A 7 -2.04 -15.96 -9.91
N HIS A 8 -2.20 -17.27 -10.12
CA HIS A 8 -1.40 -18.28 -9.42
C HIS A 8 0.06 -18.10 -9.86
N LEU A 9 0.93 -17.61 -8.97
CA LEU A 9 2.40 -17.67 -9.10
C LEU A 9 2.94 -19.13 -9.03
N ARG A 10 2.12 -20.13 -9.38
CA ARG A 10 2.53 -21.54 -9.39
C ARG A 10 3.29 -21.84 -10.67
N LYS A 11 4.51 -21.33 -10.77
CA LYS A 11 5.66 -21.93 -11.49
C LYS A 11 6.86 -20.96 -11.43
N TYR A 12 7.71 -21.18 -10.43
CA TYR A 12 9.17 -20.95 -10.44
C TYR A 12 9.82 -19.75 -9.72
N VAL A 13 9.13 -18.79 -9.07
CA VAL A 13 9.87 -17.80 -8.25
C VAL A 13 9.11 -17.41 -6.98
N ALA A 14 9.75 -17.59 -5.83
CA ALA A 14 9.27 -17.09 -4.54
C ALA A 14 9.36 -15.55 -4.50
N PRO A 15 8.35 -14.85 -3.95
CA PRO A 15 8.40 -13.40 -3.82
C PRO A 15 9.48 -12.98 -2.82
N ASP A 16 10.17 -11.88 -3.14
CA ASP A 16 11.20 -11.28 -2.28
C ASP A 16 10.60 -10.24 -1.32
N LEU A 17 9.52 -9.56 -1.73
CA LEU A 17 8.80 -8.58 -0.91
C LEU A 17 7.30 -8.87 -0.86
N PHE A 18 6.73 -8.65 0.32
CA PHE A 18 5.29 -8.67 0.57
C PHE A 18 4.86 -7.29 1.08
N LEU A 19 3.99 -6.61 0.33
CA LEU A 19 3.45 -5.31 0.72
C LEU A 19 1.95 -5.40 0.95
N LYS A 20 1.49 -4.69 1.98
CA LYS A 20 0.08 -4.53 2.30
C LYS A 20 -0.31 -3.07 2.11
N PHE A 21 -1.21 -2.82 1.15
CA PHE A 21 -1.77 -1.49 0.91
C PHE A 21 -3.23 -1.47 1.38
N THR A 22 -3.53 -0.68 2.42
CA THR A 22 -4.86 -0.65 3.05
C THR A 22 -5.54 0.68 2.75
N ALA A 23 -6.85 0.66 2.42
CA ALA A 23 -7.60 1.89 2.22
C ALA A 23 -7.65 2.73 3.51
N ASN A 24 -7.68 4.06 3.37
CA ASN A 24 -7.93 4.96 4.50
C ASN A 24 -9.22 5.77 4.24
N PRO A 25 -10.29 5.56 5.01
CA PRO A 25 -11.54 6.31 4.90
C PRO A 25 -11.38 7.82 5.05
N LYS A 26 -10.32 8.27 5.75
CA LYS A 26 -10.04 9.68 6.02
C LYS A 26 -9.32 10.38 4.88
N TRP A 27 -9.14 9.73 3.72
CA TRP A 27 -8.56 10.40 2.57
C TRP A 27 -9.45 11.58 2.12
N PRO A 28 -8.87 12.75 1.83
CA PRO A 28 -9.64 13.94 1.41
C PRO A 28 -10.55 13.69 0.21
N ALA A 29 -10.05 12.96 -0.79
CA ALA A 29 -10.83 12.53 -1.96
C ALA A 29 -12.12 11.78 -1.59
N ILE A 30 -12.17 11.15 -0.41
CA ILE A 30 -13.37 10.53 0.14
C ILE A 30 -14.17 11.58 0.93
N THR A 31 -13.58 12.16 1.96
CA THR A 31 -14.32 12.99 2.93
C THR A 31 -14.90 14.27 2.35
N GLU A 32 -14.24 14.88 1.36
CA GLU A 32 -14.70 16.11 0.70
C GLU A 32 -15.84 15.87 -0.30
N ASN A 33 -16.05 14.62 -0.72
CA ASN A 33 -17.06 14.24 -1.71
C ASN A 33 -18.22 13.44 -1.09
N LEU A 34 -18.18 13.20 0.23
CA LEU A 34 -19.32 12.67 0.98
C LEU A 34 -20.23 13.82 1.42
N ARG A 35 -21.54 13.60 1.40
CA ARG A 35 -22.47 14.53 2.02
C ARG A 35 -22.25 14.55 3.52
N THR A 36 -22.56 15.67 4.18
CA THR A 36 -22.39 15.84 5.64
C THR A 36 -23.07 14.75 6.48
N SER A 37 -24.12 14.12 5.96
CA SER A 37 -24.87 13.03 6.59
C SER A 37 -24.43 11.61 6.16
N GLU A 38 -23.56 11.47 5.17
CA GLU A 38 -23.14 10.18 4.63
C GLU A 38 -21.84 9.70 5.29
N GLN A 39 -21.89 8.50 5.87
CA GLN A 39 -20.70 7.80 6.35
C GLN A 39 -20.00 7.09 5.18
N THR A 40 -18.68 6.98 5.23
CA THR A 40 -17.88 6.27 4.20
C THR A 40 -18.34 4.81 4.02
N THR A 41 -18.82 4.18 5.08
CA THR A 41 -19.38 2.82 5.06
C THR A 41 -20.67 2.69 4.25
N GLY A 42 -21.39 3.79 4.03
CA GLY A 42 -22.61 3.83 3.21
C GLY A 42 -22.36 3.93 1.70
N ARG A 43 -21.12 4.20 1.27
CA ARG A 43 -20.72 4.35 -0.15
C ARG A 43 -19.49 3.50 -0.49
N PRO A 44 -19.59 2.15 -0.41
CA PRO A 44 -18.47 1.25 -0.66
C PRO A 44 -17.97 1.32 -2.12
N ASP A 45 -18.83 1.70 -3.06
CA ASP A 45 -18.48 1.98 -4.46
C ASP A 45 -17.45 3.11 -4.58
N PHE A 46 -17.66 4.17 -3.80
CA PHE A 46 -16.80 5.35 -3.83
C PHE A 46 -15.45 5.07 -3.18
N LEU A 47 -15.45 4.41 -2.01
CA LEU A 47 -14.25 3.94 -1.33
C LEU A 47 -13.40 3.03 -2.26
N ALA A 48 -14.04 2.07 -2.94
CA ALA A 48 -13.36 1.16 -3.87
C ALA A 48 -12.74 1.91 -5.06
N ARG A 49 -13.43 2.93 -5.60
CA ARG A 49 -12.90 3.74 -6.71
C ARG A 49 -11.68 4.55 -6.29
N VAL A 50 -11.74 5.25 -5.17
CA VAL A 50 -10.60 6.04 -4.66
C VAL A 50 -9.44 5.12 -4.31
N PHE A 51 -9.72 3.96 -3.69
CA PHE A 51 -8.71 2.94 -3.41
C PHE A 51 -7.99 2.48 -4.69
N ASN A 52 -8.72 2.12 -5.74
CA ASN A 52 -8.13 1.66 -6.99
C ASN A 52 -7.25 2.74 -7.65
N LEU A 53 -7.67 4.00 -7.62
CA LEU A 53 -6.87 5.10 -8.15
C LEU A 53 -5.56 5.30 -7.38
N LYS A 54 -5.63 5.24 -6.04
CA LYS A 54 -4.45 5.35 -5.18
C LYS A 54 -3.53 4.15 -5.30
N LEU A 55 -4.08 2.93 -5.37
CA LEU A 55 -3.29 1.73 -5.59
C LEU A 55 -2.58 1.78 -6.95
N LYS A 56 -3.25 2.23 -8.01
CA LYS A 56 -2.62 2.39 -9.32
C LYS A 56 -1.47 3.37 -9.27
N SER A 57 -1.67 4.54 -8.66
CA SER A 57 -0.60 5.53 -8.47
C SER A 57 0.53 5.00 -7.60
N PHE A 58 0.23 4.24 -6.54
CA PHE A 58 1.25 3.62 -5.70
C PHE A 58 2.07 2.59 -6.45
N MET A 59 1.46 1.81 -7.35
CA MET A 59 2.17 0.76 -8.10
C MET A 59 3.20 1.32 -9.09
N ASP A 60 3.12 2.59 -9.48
CA ASP A 60 4.14 3.22 -10.34
C ASP A 60 5.51 3.28 -9.63
N ASP A 61 5.54 3.48 -8.30
CA ASP A 61 6.79 3.53 -7.53
C ASP A 61 7.60 2.21 -7.60
N PRO A 62 7.05 1.04 -7.22
CA PRO A 62 7.77 -0.22 -7.31
C PRO A 62 7.91 -0.78 -8.74
N THR A 63 7.08 -0.36 -9.71
CA THR A 63 7.09 -0.95 -11.06
C THR A 63 7.80 -0.10 -12.12
N VAL A 64 7.62 1.22 -12.08
CA VAL A 64 8.19 2.16 -13.07
C VAL A 64 9.44 2.82 -12.52
N HIS A 65 9.39 3.28 -11.27
CA HIS A 65 10.48 4.05 -10.66
C HIS A 65 11.52 3.18 -9.96
N GLY A 66 11.22 1.89 -9.74
CA GLY A 66 12.15 0.96 -9.09
C GLY A 66 12.47 1.35 -7.64
N ALA A 67 11.52 2.01 -6.95
CA ALA A 67 11.72 2.52 -5.59
C ALA A 67 12.08 1.44 -4.56
N LEU A 68 11.72 0.19 -4.83
CA LEU A 68 12.04 -0.99 -4.01
C LEU A 68 13.08 -1.91 -4.65
N GLY A 69 13.83 -1.39 -5.63
CA GLY A 69 14.68 -2.17 -6.51
C GLY A 69 13.98 -2.61 -7.80
N LYS A 70 14.77 -2.94 -8.83
CA LYS A 70 14.26 -3.47 -10.10
C LYS A 70 13.62 -4.84 -9.88
N SER A 71 12.43 -5.02 -10.42
CA SER A 71 11.65 -6.25 -10.28
C SER A 71 11.38 -6.92 -11.63
N ILE A 72 11.32 -8.25 -11.62
CA ILE A 72 11.02 -9.08 -12.80
C ILE A 72 9.54 -9.46 -12.88
N ALA A 73 8.83 -9.44 -11.75
CA ALA A 73 7.41 -9.71 -11.70
C ALA A 73 6.79 -9.05 -10.46
N GLN A 74 5.54 -8.64 -10.61
CA GLN A 74 4.69 -8.21 -9.51
C GLN A 74 3.29 -8.79 -9.71
N VAL A 75 2.66 -9.20 -8.63
CA VAL A 75 1.25 -9.60 -8.64
C VAL A 75 0.59 -9.01 -7.40
N TYR A 76 -0.66 -8.63 -7.52
CA TYR A 76 -1.44 -8.24 -6.35
C TYR A 76 -2.86 -8.75 -6.44
N THR A 77 -3.43 -9.01 -5.27
CA THR A 77 -4.85 -9.30 -5.09
C THR A 77 -5.49 -8.19 -4.28
N ILE A 78 -6.74 -7.88 -4.58
CA ILE A 78 -7.52 -6.92 -3.80
C ILE A 78 -8.63 -7.68 -3.09
N GLU A 79 -8.70 -7.53 -1.78
CA GLU A 79 -9.70 -8.12 -0.91
C GLU A 79 -10.72 -7.06 -0.50
N PHE A 80 -11.99 -7.34 -0.79
CA PHE A 80 -13.13 -6.54 -0.36
C PHE A 80 -13.98 -7.39 0.59
N GLU A 81 -13.91 -7.11 1.90
CA GLU A 81 -14.81 -7.74 2.86
C GLU A 81 -15.93 -6.78 3.24
N LYS A 82 -17.15 -7.29 3.49
CA LYS A 82 -18.36 -6.48 3.74
C LYS A 82 -18.22 -5.42 4.85
N ARG A 83 -17.27 -5.60 5.78
CA ARG A 83 -17.02 -4.70 6.92
C ARG A 83 -15.56 -4.27 7.06
N ARG A 84 -14.68 -4.72 6.16
CA ARG A 84 -13.30 -4.27 6.17
C ARG A 84 -13.05 -3.31 5.04
N LEU A 85 -12.01 -2.51 5.25
CA LEU A 85 -11.49 -1.62 4.25
C LEU A 85 -10.87 -2.45 3.12
N PRO A 86 -11.00 -2.01 1.85
CA PRO A 86 -10.28 -2.63 0.76
C PRO A 86 -8.80 -2.72 1.09
N GLN A 87 -8.23 -3.88 0.83
CA GLN A 87 -6.82 -4.13 1.06
C GLN A 87 -6.23 -4.81 -0.17
N ALA A 88 -5.05 -4.37 -0.59
CA ALA A 88 -4.26 -5.07 -1.57
C ALA A 88 -3.10 -5.79 -0.89
N HIS A 89 -2.90 -7.05 -1.27
CA HIS A 89 -1.71 -7.83 -0.95
C HIS A 89 -0.87 -7.91 -2.22
N ILE A 90 0.34 -7.38 -2.15
CA ILE A 90 1.22 -7.19 -3.30
C ILE A 90 2.47 -8.03 -3.07
N LEU A 91 2.81 -8.84 -4.06
CA LEU A 91 4.00 -9.67 -4.10
C LEU A 91 4.93 -9.12 -5.18
N ILE A 92 6.20 -8.95 -4.84
CA ILE A 92 7.23 -8.47 -5.77
C ILE A 92 8.36 -9.48 -5.82
N VAL A 93 8.79 -9.81 -7.04
CA VAL A 93 9.96 -10.61 -7.33
C VAL A 93 11.04 -9.70 -7.89
N LEU A 94 12.16 -9.58 -7.19
CA LEU A 94 13.26 -8.69 -7.54
C LEU A 94 14.20 -9.33 -8.58
N GLN A 95 14.86 -8.49 -9.38
CA GLN A 95 16.02 -8.90 -10.16
C GLN A 95 17.13 -9.38 -9.22
N ALA A 96 17.95 -10.35 -9.67
CA ALA A 96 19.00 -10.94 -8.85
C ALA A 96 19.91 -9.89 -8.19
N ASP A 97 20.34 -8.89 -8.96
CA ASP A 97 21.22 -7.81 -8.49
C ASP A 97 20.57 -6.84 -7.49
N ASN A 98 19.24 -6.92 -7.32
CA ASN A 98 18.48 -6.09 -6.39
C ASN A 98 17.99 -6.90 -5.17
N LYS A 99 18.31 -8.20 -5.09
CA LYS A 99 17.94 -9.03 -3.94
C LYS A 99 18.78 -8.65 -2.72
N PHE A 100 18.13 -8.63 -1.56
CA PHE A 100 18.77 -8.40 -0.27
C PHE A 100 19.63 -9.62 0.09
N SER A 101 20.92 -9.54 -0.19
CA SER A 101 21.87 -10.64 0.00
C SER A 101 22.69 -10.53 1.29
N THR A 102 22.59 -9.41 2.01
CA THR A 102 23.29 -9.15 3.27
C THR A 102 22.36 -8.55 4.31
N SER A 103 22.70 -8.74 5.59
CA SER A 103 21.97 -8.15 6.72
C SER A 103 21.97 -6.62 6.65
N GLU A 104 23.08 -6.02 6.24
CA GLU A 104 23.23 -4.56 6.20
C GLU A 104 22.29 -3.93 5.16
N HIS A 105 22.10 -4.58 4.01
CA HIS A 105 21.12 -4.13 3.01
C HIS A 105 19.67 -4.25 3.53
N ILE A 106 19.37 -5.28 4.34
CA ILE A 106 18.05 -5.43 4.94
C ILE A 106 17.81 -4.33 5.97
N ASP A 107 18.78 -4.06 6.85
CA ASP A 107 18.68 -3.03 7.88
C ASP A 107 18.59 -1.62 7.27
N GLU A 108 19.27 -1.39 6.14
CA GLU A 108 19.13 -0.15 5.40
C GLU A 108 17.72 0.02 4.84
N PHE A 109 17.14 -1.05 4.30
CA PHE A 109 15.84 -1.03 3.62
C PHE A 109 14.65 -1.04 4.58
N VAL A 110 14.73 -1.80 5.68
CA VAL A 110 13.64 -1.99 6.64
C VAL A 110 13.85 -1.08 7.83
N ARG A 111 13.20 0.08 7.82
CA ARG A 111 13.27 1.05 8.92
C ARG A 111 11.89 1.50 9.37
N ALA A 112 11.78 1.78 10.66
CA ALA A 112 10.61 2.40 11.27
C ALA A 112 11.04 3.71 11.92
N GLU A 113 11.12 4.77 11.12
CA GLU A 113 11.53 6.10 11.57
C GLU A 113 10.32 7.03 11.67
N ILE A 114 10.30 7.86 12.72
CA ILE A 114 9.39 9.00 12.80
C ILE A 114 10.15 10.20 12.22
N PRO A 115 9.70 10.78 11.08
CA PRO A 115 10.38 11.90 10.44
C PRO A 115 10.52 13.10 11.39
N SER A 116 11.53 13.95 11.20
CA SER A 116 11.67 15.19 11.99
C SER A 116 10.49 16.14 11.74
N SER A 117 9.90 16.66 12.82
CA SER A 117 8.81 17.65 12.75
C SER A 117 9.27 19.02 12.24
N ILE A 118 10.59 19.28 12.20
CA ILE A 118 11.17 20.53 11.72
C ILE A 118 11.67 20.37 10.28
N GLU A 119 12.40 19.30 9.98
CA GLU A 119 13.03 19.13 8.67
C GLU A 119 12.05 18.58 7.62
N ASN A 120 11.12 17.73 8.05
CA ASN A 120 10.08 17.19 7.17
C ASN A 120 8.71 17.19 7.86
N PRO A 121 8.15 18.38 8.16
CA PRO A 121 6.91 18.53 8.92
C PRO A 121 5.73 17.79 8.27
N ARG A 122 5.69 17.78 6.93
CA ARG A 122 4.62 17.11 6.18
C ARG A 122 4.67 15.59 6.36
N LEU A 123 5.84 14.97 6.22
CA LEU A 123 5.96 13.53 6.39
C LEU A 123 5.74 13.14 7.86
N HIS A 124 6.24 13.94 8.79
CA HIS A 124 5.98 13.78 10.22
C HIS A 124 4.47 13.75 10.51
N GLU A 125 3.71 14.73 10.00
CA GLU A 125 2.26 14.77 10.19
C GLU A 125 1.57 13.51 9.65
N ILE A 126 1.93 13.08 8.43
CA ILE A 126 1.32 11.90 7.79
C ILE A 126 1.61 10.63 8.60
N VAL A 127 2.87 10.40 8.98
CA VAL A 127 3.31 9.22 9.72
C VAL A 127 2.63 9.18 11.09
N THR A 128 2.68 10.27 11.84
CA THR A 128 2.06 10.37 13.17
C THR A 128 0.54 10.19 13.12
N LYS A 129 -0.13 10.73 12.09
CA LYS A 129 -1.59 10.63 11.95
C LYS A 129 -2.08 9.28 11.45
N CYS A 130 -1.31 8.59 10.61
CA CYS A 130 -1.78 7.42 9.88
C CYS A 130 -1.13 6.09 10.31
N LEU A 131 0.09 6.12 10.84
CA LEU A 131 0.88 4.91 11.12
C LEU A 131 1.10 4.68 12.61
N MET A 132 0.90 5.69 13.46
CA MET A 132 0.94 5.52 14.91
C MET A 132 -0.43 5.11 15.44
N HIS A 133 -0.46 4.06 16.26
CA HIS A 133 -1.64 3.71 17.04
C HIS A 133 -1.70 4.62 18.26
N MET A 134 -2.82 5.31 18.48
CA MET A 134 -3.07 5.98 19.76
C MET A 134 -3.20 4.89 20.82
N ALA A 135 -2.23 4.77 21.72
CA ALA A 135 -2.42 4.00 22.94
C ALA A 135 -3.40 4.81 23.81
N LEU A 136 -4.62 4.30 23.97
CA LEU A 136 -5.52 4.71 25.06
C LEU A 136 -5.16 3.91 26.31
#